data_AF-A0A0C3MNV9-F1
#
_entry.id   AF-A0A0C3MNV9-F1
#
_cell.length_a   1.000
_cell.length_b   1.000
_cell.length_c   1.000
_cell.angle_alpha   90.00
_cell.angle_beta   90.00
_cell.angle_gamma   90.00
#
_symmetry.space_group_name_H-M   'P 1'
#
loop_
_entity.id
_entity.type
_entity.pdbx_description
1 polymer ?
#
loop_
_entity_poly.entity_id
_entity_poly.type
_entity_poly.pdbx_seq_one_letter_code
_entity_poly.pdbx_strand_id
1 'polypeptide(L)'
;MQVKTISSNIPNGTLEILWNDGKRQLFTHAFLRTRCQCAHCKSYRLQGKATDVVSPQLRISGIHPAGMYGVQFIFNDGHDRGIYPWTYLRDLAP
;
A
#
# COMPACT_ATOMS: atom_id res chain seq x y z
N MET A 1 7.08 -3.97 17.28
CA MET A 1 6.68 -3.09 16.14
C MET A 1 7.88 -2.94 15.21
N GLN A 2 7.70 -3.03 13.89
CA GLN A 2 8.79 -2.94 12.90
C GLN A 2 8.89 -1.55 12.24
N VAL A 3 7.80 -0.77 12.26
CA VAL A 3 7.69 0.56 11.66
C VAL A 3 7.84 1.63 12.75
N LYS A 4 8.63 2.66 12.45
CA LYS A 4 8.81 3.85 13.28
C LYS A 4 7.80 4.93 12.91
N THR A 5 7.62 5.20 11.61
CA THR A 5 6.68 6.20 11.10
C THR A 5 6.18 5.81 9.73
N ILE A 6 4.93 6.19 9.44
CA ILE A 6 4.32 6.11 8.12
C ILE A 6 3.71 7.47 7.79
N SER A 7 4.02 8.02 6.63
CA SER A 7 3.53 9.33 6.20
C SER A 7 3.09 9.28 4.73
N SER A 8 2.02 10.00 4.41
CA SER A 8 1.47 10.08 3.06
C SER A 8 1.54 11.52 2.56
N ASN A 9 2.17 11.74 1.42
CA ASN A 9 2.08 12.98 0.68
C ASN A 9 1.01 12.83 -0.39
N ILE A 10 -0.21 13.26 -0.04
CA ILE A 10 -1.38 13.12 -0.91
C ILE A 10 -1.21 13.89 -2.22
N PRO A 11 -0.79 15.17 -2.26
CA PRO A 11 -0.57 15.87 -3.53
C PRO A 11 0.36 15.12 -4.49
N ASN A 12 1.50 14.63 -3.98
CA ASN A 12 2.51 13.94 -4.78
C ASN A 12 2.18 12.46 -5.03
N GLY A 13 1.16 11.91 -4.37
CA GLY A 13 0.79 10.50 -4.51
C GLY A 13 1.87 9.55 -4.01
N THR A 14 2.59 9.92 -2.95
CA THR A 14 3.68 9.11 -2.37
C THR A 14 3.41 8.75 -0.91
N LEU A 15 3.98 7.65 -0.48
CA LEU A 15 3.95 7.15 0.90
C LEU A 15 5.38 6.82 1.33
N GLU A 16 5.82 7.39 2.45
CA GLU A 16 7.10 7.05 3.07
C GLU A 16 6.87 6.18 4.32
N ILE A 17 7.67 5.11 4.43
CA ILE A 17 7.76 4.28 5.63
C ILE A 17 9.19 4.38 6.17
N LEU A 18 9.32 4.85 7.42
CA LEU A 18 10.55 4.78 8.19
C LEU A 18 10.47 3.56 9.12
N TRP A 19 11.41 2.64 8.97
CA TRP A 19 11.49 1.43 9.77
C TRP A 19 12.34 1.64 11.03
N ASN A 20 12.19 0.76 12.01
CA ASN A 20 12.91 0.87 13.29
C ASN A 20 14.42 0.68 13.17
N ASP A 21 14.88 0.02 12.11
CA ASP A 21 16.30 -0.13 11.78
C ASP A 21 16.85 1.06 10.97
N GLY A 22 16.04 2.11 10.77
CA GLY A 22 16.44 3.31 10.05
C GLY A 22 16.26 3.24 8.53
N LYS A 23 15.92 2.07 7.96
CA LYS A 23 15.61 1.97 6.52
C LYS A 23 14.43 2.89 6.19
N ARG A 24 14.50 3.56 5.04
CA ARG A 24 13.38 4.33 4.46
C ARG A 24 12.92 3.65 3.18
N GLN A 25 11.60 3.56 3.00
CA GLN A 25 11.00 3.04 1.77
C GLN A 25 9.97 4.05 1.27
N LEU A 26 10.15 4.49 0.03
CA LEU A 26 9.24 5.42 -0.64
C LEU A 26 8.46 4.65 -1.69
N PHE A 27 7.13 4.72 -1.61
CA PHE A 27 6.23 4.10 -2.57
C PHE A 27 5.35 5.15 -3.24
N THR A 28 4.94 4.91 -4.48
CA THR A 28 3.82 5.64 -5.06
C THR A 28 2.50 4.99 -4.62
N HIS A 29 1.44 5.79 -4.49
CA HIS A 29 0.09 5.29 -4.22
C HIS A 29 -0.37 4.32 -5.31
N ALA A 30 -0.03 4.63 -6.57
CA ALA A 30 -0.23 3.75 -7.71
C ALA A 30 0.46 2.39 -7.54
N PHE A 31 1.75 2.39 -7.19
CA PHE A 31 2.50 1.15 -6.97
C PHE A 31 1.87 0.27 -5.90
N LEU A 32 1.44 0.86 -4.78
CA LEU A 32 0.75 0.11 -3.72
C LEU A 32 -0.59 -0.46 -4.23
N ARG A 33 -1.37 0.35 -4.95
CA ARG A 33 -2.69 -0.05 -5.47
C ARG A 33 -2.66 -1.19 -6.47
N THR A 34 -1.69 -1.20 -7.40
CA THR A 34 -1.48 -2.33 -8.33
C THR A 34 -1.18 -3.63 -7.55
N ARG A 35 -0.57 -3.49 -6.37
CA ARG A 35 -0.23 -4.56 -5.43
C ARG A 35 -1.25 -4.76 -4.31
N CYS A 36 -2.49 -4.30 -4.49
CA CYS A 36 -3.55 -4.38 -3.48
C CYS A 36 -3.76 -5.79 -2.95
N GLN A 37 -3.77 -5.93 -1.62
CA GLN A 37 -3.84 -7.21 -0.93
C GLN A 37 -5.26 -7.71 -0.61
N CYS A 38 -6.31 -7.03 -1.10
CA CYS A 38 -7.68 -7.51 -0.92
C CYS A 38 -7.94 -8.81 -1.73
N ALA A 39 -8.93 -9.58 -1.30
CA ALA A 39 -9.23 -10.89 -1.90
C ALA A 39 -9.54 -10.80 -3.41
N HIS A 40 -10.26 -9.76 -3.83
CA HIS A 40 -10.62 -9.55 -5.24
C HIS A 40 -9.38 -9.27 -6.11
N CYS A 41 -8.53 -8.30 -5.72
CA CYS A 41 -7.30 -8.00 -6.45
C CYS A 41 -6.32 -9.19 -6.46
N LYS A 42 -6.22 -9.93 -5.35
CA LYS A 42 -5.42 -11.18 -5.31
C LYS A 42 -5.92 -12.20 -6.31
N SER A 43 -7.24 -12.46 -6.34
CA SER A 43 -7.85 -13.40 -7.29
C SER A 43 -7.64 -12.96 -8.74
N TYR A 44 -7.77 -11.67 -9.04
CA TYR A 44 -7.52 -11.14 -10.39
C TYR A 44 -6.08 -11.37 -10.84
N ARG A 45 -5.09 -11.09 -9.99
CA ARG A 45 -3.68 -11.34 -10.31
C ARG A 45 -3.36 -12.82 -10.48
N LEU A 46 -3.96 -13.69 -9.67
CA LEU A 46 -3.81 -15.15 -9.82
C LEU A 46 -4.39 -15.67 -11.14
N GLN A 47 -5.38 -14.99 -11.71
CA GLN A 47 -5.92 -15.27 -13.04
C GLN A 47 -5.08 -14.68 -14.18
N GLY A 48 -3.92 -14.09 -13.89
CA GLY A 48 -3.07 -13.42 -14.89
C GLY A 48 -3.66 -12.11 -15.42
N LYS A 49 -4.68 -11.55 -14.76
CA LYS A 49 -5.27 -10.27 -15.19
C LYS A 49 -4.42 -9.12 -14.66
N ALA A 50 -4.13 -8.17 -15.55
CA ALA A 50 -3.40 -6.96 -15.19
C ALA A 50 -4.20 -6.12 -14.20
N THR A 51 -3.55 -5.67 -13.14
CA THR A 51 -4.07 -4.68 -12.19
C THR A 51 -3.31 -3.35 -12.27
N ASP A 52 -2.54 -3.17 -13.34
CA ASP A 52 -1.50 -2.14 -13.46
C ASP A 52 -2.05 -0.81 -13.99
N VAL A 53 -3.23 -0.83 -14.62
CA VAL A 53 -3.89 0.38 -15.09
C VAL A 53 -4.63 1.01 -13.92
N VAL A 54 -4.02 2.05 -13.34
CA VAL A 54 -4.60 2.88 -12.28
C VAL A 54 -4.67 4.33 -12.74
N SER A 55 -5.69 5.05 -12.28
CA SER A 55 -5.85 6.48 -12.59
C SER A 55 -4.64 7.30 -12.09
N PRO A 56 -4.16 8.31 -12.85
CA PRO A 56 -3.16 9.26 -12.35
C PRO A 56 -3.62 10.06 -11.11
N GLN A 57 -4.93 10.19 -10.92
CA GLN A 57 -5.56 10.85 -9.78
C GLN A 57 -5.78 9.90 -8.59
N LEU A 58 -5.37 8.63 -8.71
CA LEU A 58 -5.44 7.67 -7.62
C LEU A 58 -4.63 8.18 -6.42
N ARG A 59 -5.26 8.16 -5.24
CA ARG A 59 -4.63 8.51 -3.97
C ARG A 59 -5.04 7.55 -2.87
N ILE A 60 -4.12 7.34 -1.92
CA ILE A 60 -4.45 6.82 -0.60
C ILE A 60 -5.17 7.93 0.16
N SER A 61 -6.45 7.73 0.43
CA SER A 61 -7.31 8.64 1.19
C SER A 61 -7.36 8.32 2.69
N GLY A 62 -6.94 7.12 3.09
CA GLY A 62 -6.94 6.68 4.48
C GLY A 62 -5.89 5.62 4.78
N ILE A 63 -5.35 5.66 5.99
CA ILE A 63 -4.35 4.72 6.51
C ILE A 63 -4.83 4.27 7.88
N HIS A 64 -5.16 3.00 8.03
CA HIS A 64 -5.68 2.45 9.28
C HIS A 64 -4.81 1.30 9.77
N PRO A 65 -4.45 1.27 11.07
CA PRO A 65 -3.76 0.12 11.65
C PRO A 65 -4.60 -1.16 11.52
N ALA A 66 -3.98 -2.25 11.07
CA ALA A 66 -4.60 -3.57 11.04
C ALA A 66 -3.96 -4.44 12.14
N GLY A 67 -4.28 -4.09 13.39
CA GLY A 67 -3.64 -4.68 14.57
C GLY A 67 -2.13 -4.50 14.57
N MET A 68 -1.38 -5.50 15.07
CA MET A 68 0.09 -5.50 15.03
C MET A 68 0.67 -6.03 13.71
N TYR A 69 -0.18 -6.56 12.83
CA TYR A 69 0.24 -7.34 11.66
C TYR A 69 0.56 -6.48 10.44
N GLY A 70 -0.15 -5.37 10.26
CA GLY A 70 -0.02 -4.56 9.05
C GLY A 70 -0.81 -3.27 9.10
N VAL A 71 -1.07 -2.75 7.90
CA VAL A 71 -1.81 -1.51 7.67
C VAL A 71 -2.82 -1.71 6.55
N GLN A 72 -3.99 -1.13 6.72
CA GLN A 72 -5.00 -1.03 5.68
C GLN A 72 -4.84 0.31 4.95
N PHE A 73 -4.78 0.26 3.63
CA PHE A 73 -4.82 1.45 2.78
C PHE A 73 -6.20 1.59 2.15
N ILE A 74 -6.79 2.78 2.30
CA ILE A 74 -8.02 3.18 1.61
C ILE A 74 -7.62 3.98 0.39
N PHE A 75 -8.02 3.52 -0.79
CA PHE A 75 -7.80 4.21 -2.05
C PHE A 75 -9.08 4.92 -2.50
N ASN A 76 -8.95 6.10 -3.11
CA ASN A 76 -10.07 6.89 -3.61
C ASN A 76 -10.77 6.30 -4.85
N ASP A 77 -10.31 5.16 -5.37
CA ASP A 77 -10.94 4.42 -6.47
C ASP A 77 -11.89 3.31 -5.99
N GLY A 78 -12.26 3.32 -4.70
CA GLY A 78 -13.16 2.35 -4.09
C GLY A 78 -12.47 1.10 -3.52
N HIS A 79 -11.13 1.00 -3.59
CA HIS A 79 -10.40 -0.09 -2.93
C HIS A 79 -10.07 0.28 -1.49
N ASP A 80 -10.87 -0.24 -0.57
CA ASP A 80 -10.79 0.08 0.85
C ASP A 80 -10.44 -1.12 1.73
N ARG A 81 -10.53 -2.36 1.22
CA ARG A 81 -10.36 -3.60 2.02
C ARG A 81 -8.95 -4.20 2.01
N GLY A 82 -7.96 -3.53 1.41
CA GLY A 82 -6.61 -4.07 1.27
C GLY A 82 -5.79 -3.95 2.55
N ILE A 83 -5.51 -5.06 3.23
CA ILE A 83 -4.58 -5.12 4.38
C ILE A 83 -3.20 -5.55 3.89
N TYR A 84 -2.21 -4.69 4.12
CA TYR A 84 -0.81 -4.86 3.76
C TYR A 84 -0.03 -5.29 5.00
N PRO A 85 0.44 -6.54 5.04
CA PRO A 85 1.31 -7.01 6.13
C PRO A 85 2.59 -6.19 6.20
N TRP A 86 3.13 -5.95 7.39
CA TRP A 86 4.40 -5.22 7.53
C TRP A 86 5.56 -5.95 6.84
N THR A 87 5.61 -7.28 6.96
CA THR A 87 6.61 -8.11 6.26
C THR A 87 6.50 -7.97 4.75
N TYR A 88 5.28 -8.01 4.21
CA TYR A 88 5.04 -7.79 2.80
C TYR A 88 5.53 -6.40 2.33
N LEU A 89 5.19 -5.33 3.04
CA LEU A 89 5.66 -3.97 2.71
C LEU A 89 7.18 -3.84 2.81
N ARG A 90 7.80 -4.56 3.72
CA ARG A 90 9.26 -4.60 3.91
C ARG A 90 9.96 -5.30 2.74
N ASP A 91 9.36 -6.37 2.24
CA ASP A 91 9.87 -7.20 1.15
C ASP A 91 9.56 -6.60 -0.23
N LEU A 92 8.54 -5.74 -0.33
CA LEU A 92 8.33 -4.94 -1.52
C LEU A 92 9.57 -4.10 -1.77
N ALA A 93 10.18 -4.29 -2.95
CA ALA A 93 11.23 -3.42 -3.44
C ALA A 93 10.69 -1.96 -3.46
N PRO A 94 11.34 -1.03 -2.74
CA PRO A 94 11.19 0.40 -2.95
C PRO A 94 12.18 0.89 -4.02
#